data_AF-A0A844IJT4-F1
#
_entry.id   AF-A0A844IJT4-F1
#
_cell.length_a   1.000
_cell.length_b   1.000
_cell.length_c   1.000
_cell.angle_alpha   90.00
_cell.angle_beta   90.00
_cell.angle_gamma   90.00
#
_symmetry.space_group_name_H-M   'P 1'
#
loop_
_entity.id
_entity.type
_entity.pdbx_description
1 polymer ?
#
loop_
_entity_poly.entity_id
_entity_poly.type
_entity_poly.pdbx_seq_one_letter_code
_entity_poly.pdbx_strand_id
1 'polypeptide(L)'
;MDEKLLGIYQSLFPTSVVSSICAVPISELSDFPHEEEVLLRGPFFQVINFYQEGMIEEKPLSVIEVVMLNSNRDHPSTAELGENDSLARNIFGNIVGIRRNKFCLDYCKVNALEDDANAYYKKLEENNRQFEKLIEISS
;
A
#
# COMPACT_ATOMS: atom_id res chain seq x y z
N MET A 1 4.57 5.84 -4.49
CA MET A 1 4.63 6.33 -3.09
C MET A 1 4.65 7.85 -3.11
N ASP A 2 4.32 8.54 -2.02
CA ASP A 2 4.48 10.01 -1.96
C ASP A 2 5.98 10.37 -1.95
N GLU A 3 6.45 11.11 -2.96
CA GLU A 3 7.88 11.40 -3.17
C GLU A 3 8.49 12.20 -2.02
N LYS A 4 7.71 13.10 -1.41
CA LYS A 4 8.20 13.93 -0.29
C LYS A 4 8.42 13.07 0.95
N LEU A 5 7.45 12.22 1.28
CA LEU A 5 7.56 11.32 2.43
C LEU A 5 8.67 10.28 2.24
N LEU A 6 8.81 9.76 1.03
CA LEU A 6 9.91 8.84 0.69
C LEU A 6 11.28 9.52 0.78
N GLY A 7 11.40 10.78 0.32
CA GLY A 7 12.63 11.55 0.45
C GLY A 7 13.05 11.76 1.91
N ILE A 8 12.09 12.03 2.80
CA ILE A 8 12.35 12.12 4.25
C ILE A 8 12.86 10.76 4.76
N TYR A 9 12.19 9.66 4.43
CA TYR A 9 12.61 8.32 4.84
C TYR A 9 14.02 7.98 4.38
N GLN A 10 14.35 8.24 3.12
CA GLN A 10 15.68 7.97 2.55
C GLN A 10 16.76 8.85 3.17
N SER A 11 16.43 10.08 3.59
CA SER A 11 17.37 10.94 4.32
C SER A 11 17.73 10.40 5.71
N LEU A 12 16.77 9.78 6.40
CA LEU A 12 16.96 9.16 7.72
C LEU A 12 17.66 7.80 7.63
N PHE A 13 17.40 7.04 6.56
CA PHE A 13 17.98 5.71 6.34
C PHE A 13 18.61 5.60 4.95
N PRO A 14 19.77 6.22 4.70
CA PRO A 14 20.39 6.26 3.36
C PRO A 14 20.78 4.89 2.81
N THR A 15 20.99 3.91 3.67
CA THR A 15 21.31 2.53 3.30
C THR A 15 20.07 1.65 3.07
N SER A 16 18.87 2.18 3.30
CA SER A 16 17.61 1.45 3.06
C SER A 16 17.32 1.36 1.56
N VAL A 17 16.80 0.20 1.13
CA VAL A 17 16.33 -0.02 -0.23
C VAL A 17 14.82 -0.19 -0.21
N VAL A 18 14.12 0.66 -0.97
CA VAL A 18 12.68 0.56 -1.18
C VAL A 18 12.46 0.10 -2.61
N SER A 19 11.77 -1.04 -2.79
CA SER A 19 11.44 -1.58 -4.10
C SER A 19 9.93 -1.70 -4.28
N SER A 20 9.48 -1.58 -5.52
CA SER A 20 8.06 -1.68 -5.91
C SER A 20 7.79 -2.86 -6.84
N ILE A 21 8.72 -3.81 -6.93
CA ILE A 21 8.61 -4.98 -7.81
C ILE A 21 7.67 -6.00 -7.15
N CYS A 22 6.36 -5.76 -7.26
CA CYS A 22 5.33 -6.62 -6.68
C CYS A 22 4.27 -7.08 -7.70
N ALA A 23 4.31 -6.59 -8.93
CA ALA A 23 3.44 -7.01 -10.03
C ALA A 23 4.25 -7.07 -11.33
N VAL A 24 4.26 -8.22 -12.00
CA VAL A 24 5.00 -8.43 -13.23
C VAL A 24 4.07 -9.06 -14.27
N PRO A 25 3.77 -8.38 -15.38
CA PRO A 25 3.08 -9.02 -16.49
C PRO A 25 4.02 -10.06 -17.11
N ILE A 26 3.52 -11.26 -17.38
CA ILE A 26 4.33 -12.36 -17.91
C ILE A 26 3.82 -12.87 -19.26
N SER A 27 2.92 -12.15 -19.93
CA SER A 27 2.38 -12.53 -21.23
C SER A 27 3.47 -12.77 -22.29
N GLU A 28 4.55 -11.99 -22.29
CA GLU A 28 5.68 -12.15 -23.23
C GLU A 28 6.60 -13.35 -22.90
N LEU A 29 6.42 -13.98 -21.74
CA LEU A 29 7.25 -15.09 -21.25
C LEU A 29 6.46 -16.40 -21.10
N SER A 30 5.13 -16.33 -21.10
CA SER A 30 4.23 -17.46 -20.88
C SER A 30 3.95 -18.23 -22.16
N ASP A 31 3.76 -19.54 -22.06
CA ASP A 31 3.21 -20.37 -23.14
C ASP A 31 1.73 -20.03 -23.44
N PHE A 32 1.07 -19.26 -22.55
CA PHE A 32 -0.33 -18.83 -22.65
C PHE A 32 -0.45 -17.29 -22.67
N PRO A 33 0.05 -16.60 -23.71
CA PRO A 33 0.10 -15.13 -23.74
C PRO A 33 -1.28 -14.45 -23.72
N HIS A 34 -2.32 -15.17 -24.15
CA HIS A 34 -3.70 -14.67 -24.23
C HIS A 34 -4.40 -14.59 -22.87
N GLU A 35 -3.83 -15.18 -21.82
CA GLU A 35 -4.36 -15.08 -20.45
C GLU A 35 -4.04 -13.72 -19.80
N GLU A 36 -3.09 -12.96 -20.37
CA GLU A 36 -2.65 -11.66 -19.85
C GLU A 36 -2.24 -11.72 -18.36
N GLU A 37 -1.63 -12.83 -17.95
CA GLU A 37 -1.29 -13.10 -16.56
C GLU A 37 -0.32 -12.05 -15.96
N VAL A 38 -0.62 -11.64 -14.73
CA VAL A 38 0.22 -10.77 -13.90
C VAL A 38 0.59 -11.50 -12.61
N LEU A 39 1.88 -11.79 -12.44
CA LEU A 39 2.40 -12.39 -11.21
C LEU A 39 2.54 -11.35 -10.10
N LEU A 40 1.99 -11.65 -8.93
CA LEU A 40 2.07 -10.80 -7.74
C LEU A 40 3.01 -11.39 -6.69
N ARG A 41 3.95 -10.59 -6.18
CA ARG A 41 4.88 -11.00 -5.10
C ARG A 41 4.48 -10.37 -3.77
N GLY A 42 4.13 -11.22 -2.80
CA GLY A 42 3.74 -10.80 -1.45
C GLY A 42 2.55 -9.82 -1.42
N PRO A 43 1.47 -10.03 -2.20
CA PRO A 43 0.39 -9.08 -2.26
C PRO A 43 -0.37 -9.03 -0.93
N PHE A 44 -0.56 -7.82 -0.42
CA PHE A 44 -1.47 -7.57 0.70
C PHE A 44 -2.58 -6.64 0.23
N PHE A 45 -3.82 -7.13 0.30
CA PHE A 45 -5.00 -6.43 -0.19
C PHE A 45 -5.80 -5.84 0.96
N GLN A 46 -6.16 -4.57 0.84
CA GLN A 46 -7.19 -3.95 1.65
C GLN A 46 -8.49 -3.99 0.86
N VAL A 47 -9.51 -4.67 1.37
CA VAL A 47 -10.86 -4.59 0.82
C VAL A 47 -11.42 -3.19 1.05
N ILE A 48 -11.93 -2.58 -0.01
CA ILE A 48 -12.53 -1.23 0.02
C ILE A 48 -14.02 -1.27 -0.26
N ASN A 49 -14.50 -2.27 -1.00
CA ASN A 49 -15.92 -2.44 -1.27
C ASN A 49 -16.25 -3.91 -1.61
N PHE A 50 -17.49 -4.30 -1.38
CA PHE A 50 -18.04 -5.59 -1.74
C PHE A 50 -19.50 -5.42 -2.16
N TYR A 51 -19.84 -5.79 -3.39
CA TYR A 51 -21.19 -5.64 -3.92
C TYR A 51 -21.51 -6.74 -4.94
N GLN A 52 -22.77 -6.82 -5.36
CA GLN A 52 -23.19 -7.71 -6.45
C GLN A 52 -23.40 -6.91 -7.73
N GLU A 53 -22.91 -7.44 -8.84
CA GLU A 53 -23.00 -6.80 -10.16
C GLU A 53 -23.55 -7.76 -11.21
N GLY A 54 -24.87 -7.81 -11.33
CA GLY A 54 -25.53 -8.62 -12.36
C GLY A 54 -25.40 -10.12 -12.15
N MET A 55 -25.47 -10.87 -13.25
CA MET A 55 -25.51 -12.33 -13.27
C MET A 55 -24.56 -12.89 -14.33
N ILE A 56 -23.81 -13.93 -13.99
CA ILE A 56 -23.02 -14.74 -14.92
C ILE A 56 -23.58 -16.17 -14.87
N GLU A 57 -24.00 -16.71 -16.01
CA GLU A 57 -24.56 -18.07 -16.10
C GLU A 57 -25.65 -18.34 -15.05
N GLU A 58 -26.60 -17.41 -14.92
CA GLU A 58 -27.70 -17.44 -13.94
C GLU A 58 -27.28 -17.42 -12.46
N LYS A 59 -26.01 -17.13 -12.17
CA LYS A 59 -25.48 -16.95 -10.80
C LYS A 59 -25.18 -15.48 -10.52
N PRO A 60 -25.45 -14.99 -9.29
CA PRO A 60 -25.08 -13.63 -8.93
C PRO A 60 -23.56 -13.46 -8.95
N LEU A 61 -23.10 -12.40 -9.61
CA LEU A 61 -21.69 -12.03 -9.61
C LEU A 61 -21.40 -11.16 -8.39
N SER A 62 -20.53 -11.65 -7.51
CA SER A 62 -20.01 -10.87 -6.38
C SER A 62 -18.70 -10.19 -6.81
N VAL A 63 -18.63 -8.88 -6.65
CA VAL A 63 -17.47 -8.05 -6.94
C VAL A 63 -16.81 -7.61 -5.65
N ILE A 64 -15.50 -7.80 -5.57
CA ILE A 64 -14.66 -7.33 -4.47
C ILE A 64 -13.71 -6.29 -5.03
N GLU A 65 -13.83 -5.06 -4.56
CA GLU A 65 -12.85 -4.04 -4.87
C GLU A 65 -11.80 -4.01 -3.76
N VAL A 66 -10.55 -4.07 -4.17
CA VAL A 66 -9.40 -4.09 -3.29
C VAL A 66 -8.37 -3.08 -3.75
N VAL A 67 -7.64 -2.52 -2.80
CA VAL A 67 -6.42 -1.75 -3.07
C VAL A 67 -5.22 -2.53 -2.58
N MET A 68 -4.19 -2.58 -3.44
CA MET A 68 -2.88 -3.13 -3.11
C MET A 68 -1.86 -2.00 -3.15
N LEU A 69 -1.10 -1.84 -2.06
CA LEU A 69 0.06 -0.96 -2.05
C LEU A 69 1.33 -1.80 -2.20
N ASN A 70 1.88 -1.77 -3.42
CA ASN A 70 3.11 -2.44 -3.81
C ASN A 70 4.33 -1.70 -3.28
N SER A 71 4.50 -1.70 -1.97
CA SER A 71 5.64 -1.05 -1.32
C SER A 71 6.23 -2.03 -0.34
N ASN A 72 7.21 -2.79 -0.82
CA ASN A 72 8.01 -3.66 0.02
C ASN A 72 9.32 -2.93 0.32
N ARG A 73 9.71 -2.96 1.60
CA ARG A 73 11.11 -2.70 1.93
C ARG A 73 11.85 -3.98 1.59
N ASP A 74 12.66 -3.94 0.53
CA ASP A 74 13.50 -5.09 0.22
C ASP A 74 14.50 -5.24 1.38
N HIS A 75 14.54 -6.44 1.95
CA HIS A 75 15.61 -6.84 2.84
C HIS A 75 16.64 -7.58 1.96
N PRO A 76 17.60 -6.90 1.30
CA PRO A 76 18.86 -7.60 1.10
C PRO A 76 19.31 -7.94 2.53
N SER A 77 19.37 -9.23 2.81
CA SER A 77 19.66 -9.88 4.09
C SER A 77 21.06 -9.56 4.65
N THR A 78 21.62 -8.41 4.26
CA THR A 78 22.95 -7.90 4.58
C THR A 78 22.95 -6.43 5.04
N ALA A 79 21.81 -5.72 4.98
CA ALA A 79 21.68 -4.34 5.47
C ALA A 79 20.78 -4.29 6.71
N GLU A 80 21.21 -4.91 7.81
CA GLU A 80 20.58 -4.65 9.10
C GLU A 80 20.82 -3.18 9.46
N LEU A 81 19.76 -2.38 9.58
CA LEU A 81 19.84 -1.02 10.11
C LEU A 81 20.20 -1.00 11.62
N GLY A 82 20.61 -2.14 12.18
CA GLY A 82 20.90 -2.33 13.59
C GLY A 82 19.71 -1.90 14.46
N GLU A 83 19.99 -1.08 15.46
CA GLU A 83 19.00 -0.55 16.41
C GLU A 83 17.91 0.31 15.73
N ASN A 84 18.18 0.84 14.53
CA ASN A 84 17.25 1.69 13.78
C ASN A 84 16.22 0.90 12.96
N ASP A 85 16.29 -0.43 12.90
CA ASP A 85 15.39 -1.22 12.07
C ASP A 85 13.92 -1.07 12.47
N SER A 86 13.64 -1.05 13.78
CA SER A 86 12.29 -0.83 14.31
C SER A 86 11.75 0.55 13.94
N LEU A 87 12.57 1.59 14.11
CA LEU A 87 12.19 2.96 13.76
C LEU A 87 11.94 3.10 12.26
N ALA A 88 12.81 2.53 11.43
CA ALA A 88 12.65 2.52 9.98
C ALA A 88 11.38 1.77 9.54
N ARG A 89 11.06 0.62 10.16
CA ARG A 89 9.80 -0.10 9.92
C ARG A 89 8.59 0.74 10.27
N ASN A 90 8.62 1.40 11.43
CA ASN A 90 7.52 2.22 11.90
C ASN A 90 7.30 3.44 10.99
N ILE A 91 8.36 4.16 10.61
CA ILE A 91 8.26 5.30 9.70
C ILE A 91 7.74 4.85 8.33
N PHE A 92 8.33 3.79 7.75
CA PHE A 92 7.90 3.29 6.44
C PHE A 92 6.46 2.80 6.45
N GLY A 93 6.07 1.99 7.45
CA GLY A 93 4.71 1.51 7.63
C GLY A 93 3.71 2.66 7.76
N ASN A 94 4.12 3.75 8.41
CA ASN A 94 3.29 4.93 8.54
C ASN A 94 3.13 5.71 7.22
N ILE A 95 4.20 5.84 6.42
CA ILE A 95 4.12 6.40 5.05
C ILE A 95 3.16 5.59 4.18
N VAL A 96 3.25 4.26 4.23
CA VAL A 96 2.32 3.36 3.53
C VAL A 96 0.89 3.59 4.03
N GLY A 97 0.69 3.71 5.35
CA GLY A 97 -0.60 4.01 5.98
C GLY A 97 -1.22 5.34 5.48
N ILE A 98 -0.43 6.41 5.44
CA ILE A 98 -0.85 7.73 4.91
C ILE A 98 -1.32 7.57 3.46
N ARG A 99 -0.53 6.92 2.61
CA ARG A 99 -0.89 6.76 1.20
C ARG A 99 -2.14 5.91 1.02
N ARG A 100 -2.27 4.83 1.79
CA ARG A 100 -3.45 3.94 1.76
C ARG A 100 -4.71 4.69 2.15
N ASN A 101 -4.68 5.34 3.31
CA ASN A 101 -5.86 6.00 3.85
C ASN A 101 -6.27 7.19 3.00
N LYS A 102 -5.32 7.91 2.38
CA LYS A 102 -5.64 8.95 1.40
C LYS A 102 -6.36 8.37 0.18
N PHE A 103 -5.85 7.26 -0.37
CA PHE A 103 -6.50 6.59 -1.51
C PHE A 103 -7.91 6.11 -1.16
N CYS A 104 -8.06 5.39 -0.04
CA CYS A 104 -9.37 4.90 0.39
C CYS A 104 -10.35 6.04 0.69
N LEU A 105 -9.88 7.12 1.32
CA LEU A 105 -10.69 8.32 1.56
C LEU A 105 -11.21 8.94 0.26
N ASP A 106 -10.33 9.09 -0.74
CA ASP A 106 -10.70 9.64 -2.05
C ASP A 106 -11.70 8.70 -2.76
N TYR A 107 -11.47 7.40 -2.70
CA TYR A 107 -12.39 6.38 -3.22
C TYR A 107 -13.77 6.44 -2.55
N CYS A 108 -13.83 6.50 -1.22
CA CYS A 108 -15.10 6.57 -0.48
C CYS A 108 -15.89 7.84 -0.79
N LYS A 109 -15.21 8.98 -0.98
CA LYS A 109 -15.84 10.24 -1.39
C LYS A 109 -16.49 10.15 -2.77
N VAL A 110 -15.81 9.53 -3.73
CA VAL A 110 -16.34 9.34 -5.10
C VAL A 110 -17.56 8.42 -5.09
N ASN A 111 -17.59 7.42 -4.21
CA ASN A 111 -18.65 6.42 -4.14
C ASN A 111 -19.72 6.71 -3.06
N ALA A 112 -19.74 7.92 -2.49
CA ALA A 112 -20.70 8.33 -1.44
C ALA A 112 -20.75 7.40 -0.20
N LEU A 113 -19.60 6.84 0.19
CA LEU A 113 -19.44 5.99 1.38
C LEU A 113 -19.00 6.83 2.59
N GLU A 114 -19.92 7.59 3.17
CA GLU A 114 -19.61 8.63 4.18
C GLU A 114 -19.00 8.06 5.48
N ASP A 115 -19.51 6.94 5.98
CA ASP A 115 -19.02 6.33 7.23
C ASP A 115 -17.57 5.84 7.08
N ASP A 116 -17.26 5.20 5.95
CA ASP A 116 -15.91 4.74 5.63
C ASP A 116 -14.96 5.91 5.38
N ALA A 117 -15.43 6.94 4.68
CA ALA A 117 -14.66 8.17 4.48
C ALA A 117 -14.26 8.79 5.84
N ASN A 118 -15.18 8.85 6.80
CA ASN A 118 -14.90 9.35 8.14
C ASN A 118 -13.89 8.47 8.89
N ALA A 119 -13.97 7.14 8.74
CA ALA A 119 -13.02 6.21 9.35
C ALA A 119 -11.60 6.37 8.76
N TYR A 120 -11.48 6.43 7.44
CA TYR A 120 -10.20 6.65 6.76
C TYR A 120 -9.61 8.02 7.05
N TYR A 121 -10.45 9.06 7.18
CA TYR A 121 -9.99 10.39 7.59
C TYR A 121 -9.34 10.36 8.98
N LYS A 122 -10.01 9.75 9.97
CA LYS A 122 -9.45 9.62 11.33
C LYS A 122 -8.13 8.85 11.34
N LYS A 123 -8.05 7.77 10.55
CA LYS A 123 -6.80 6.99 10.42
C LYS A 123 -5.69 7.75 9.71
N LEU A 124 -6.02 8.55 8.70
CA LEU A 124 -5.07 9.44 8.05
C LEU A 124 -4.51 10.49 9.03
N GLU A 125 -5.35 11.11 9.85
CA GLU A 125 -4.89 12.02 10.90
C GLU A 125 -4.00 11.32 11.94
N GLU A 126 -4.38 10.12 12.38
CA GLU A 126 -3.56 9.32 13.31
C GLU A 126 -2.18 9.01 12.72
N ASN A 127 -2.14 8.61 11.45
CA ASN A 127 -0.88 8.32 10.75
C ASN A 127 0.00 9.58 10.63
N ASN A 128 -0.57 10.73 10.25
CA ASN A 128 0.18 11.99 10.17
C ASN A 128 0.78 12.37 11.54
N ARG A 129 0.00 12.33 12.61
CA ARG A 129 0.50 12.63 13.97
C ARG A 129 1.58 11.65 14.42
N GLN A 130 1.42 10.36 14.13
CA GLN A 130 2.46 9.38 14.43
C GLN A 130 3.72 9.63 13.60
N PHE A 131 3.58 10.10 12.37
CA PHE A 131 4.73 10.34 11.49
C PHE A 131 5.55 11.50 12.04
N GLU A 132 4.91 12.61 12.38
CA GLU A 132 5.56 13.76 13.02
C GLU A 132 6.33 13.36 14.28
N LYS A 133 5.71 12.59 15.18
CA LYS A 133 6.37 12.08 16.40
C LYS A 133 7.59 11.21 16.10
N LEU A 134 7.49 10.31 15.12
CA LEU A 134 8.60 9.43 14.75
C LEU A 134 9.76 10.22 14.13
N ILE A 135 9.45 11.27 13.36
CA ILE A 135 10.46 12.17 12.79
C ILE A 135 11.16 13.00 13.88
N GLU A 136 10.42 13.51 14.86
CA GLU A 136 10.99 14.23 16.02
C GLU A 136 11.96 13.35 16.82
N ILE A 137 11.64 12.08 17.02
CA ILE A 137 12.51 11.11 17.73
C ILE A 137 13.78 10.79 16.93
N SER A 138 13.72 10.91 15.60
CA SER A 138 14.83 10.60 14.70
C SER A 138 15.79 11.77 14.42
N SER A 139 15.43 12.97 14.89
CA SER A 139 16.20 14.23 14.73
C SER A 139 17.12 14.49 15.92
#